data_AF-A0A3N5URR2-F1
#
_entry.id   AF-A0A3N5URR2-F1
#
_cell.length_a   1.000
_cell.length_b   1.000
_cell.length_c   1.000
_cell.angle_alpha   90.00
_cell.angle_beta   90.00
_cell.angle_gamma   90.00
#
_symmetry.space_group_name_H-M   'P 1'
#
loop_
_entity.id
_entity.type
_entity.pdbx_description
1 polymer ?
#
loop_
_entity_poly.entity_id
_entity_poly.type
_entity_poly.pdbx_seq_one_letter_code
_entity_poly.pdbx_strand_id
1 'polypeptide(L)'
;MARTKTVRVVDGRMRFVCFACGAKRLVSLAPGLRRYTVRCHKCSEMTRCLLNRRVNEREQQRGRVILILSDGRQLDVELFDISLGGVG
;
A
#
# COMPACT_ATOMS: atom_id res chain seq x y z
N MET A 1 -18.08 -5.56 -0.11
CA MET A 1 -16.82 -5.34 0.64
C MET A 1 -16.12 -4.11 0.06
N ALA A 2 -15.82 -3.09 0.88
CA ALA A 2 -15.18 -1.87 0.38
C ALA A 2 -13.76 -2.17 -0.12
N ARG A 3 -13.46 -1.84 -1.39
CA ARG A 3 -12.13 -2.07 -1.97
C ARG A 3 -11.09 -1.24 -1.22
N THR A 4 -10.02 -1.89 -0.76
CA THR A 4 -8.90 -1.22 -0.09
C THR A 4 -7.86 -0.82 -1.14
N LYS A 5 -7.46 0.45 -1.15
CA LYS A 5 -6.47 1.00 -2.09
C LYS A 5 -5.46 1.89 -1.38
N THR A 6 -4.20 1.79 -1.78
CA THR A 6 -3.15 2.67 -1.27
C THR A 6 -3.19 3.99 -2.01
N VAL A 7 -3.18 5.10 -1.27
CA VAL A 7 -3.24 6.47 -1.82
C VAL A 7 -2.09 7.28 -1.23
N ARG A 8 -1.40 8.02 -2.09
CA ARG A 8 -0.33 8.93 -1.66
C ARG A 8 -0.92 10.15 -0.97
N VAL A 9 -0.33 10.52 0.16
CA VAL A 9 -0.65 11.73 0.91
C VAL A 9 0.55 12.65 0.81
N VAL A 10 0.34 13.88 0.36
CA VAL A 10 1.35 14.93 0.23
C VAL A 10 0.86 16.14 1.02
N ASP A 11 1.69 16.69 1.91
CA ASP A 11 1.37 17.84 2.77
C ASP A 11 0.04 17.67 3.54
N GLY A 12 -0.21 16.47 4.05
CA GLY A 12 -1.44 16.15 4.80
C GLY A 12 -2.71 16.07 3.94
N ARG A 13 -2.60 16.10 2.61
CA ARG A 13 -3.73 16.02 1.68
C ARG A 13 -3.61 14.80 0.80
N MET A 14 -4.73 14.17 0.48
CA MET A 14 -4.79 13.13 -0.54
C MET A 14 -5.65 13.55 -1.72
N ARG A 15 -5.19 13.22 -2.93
CA ARG A 15 -5.98 13.33 -4.15
C ARG A 15 -6.76 12.04 -4.34
N PHE A 16 -8.00 12.02 -3.89
CA PHE A 16 -8.89 10.87 -4.07
C PHE A 16 -9.48 10.88 -5.49
N VAL A 17 -9.48 9.71 -6.12
CA VAL A 17 -10.18 9.44 -7.38
C VAL A 17 -11.11 8.27 -7.14
N CYS A 18 -12.40 8.45 -7.41
CA CYS A 18 -13.38 7.39 -7.27
C CYS A 18 -13.18 6.32 -8.34
N PHE A 19 -13.08 5.06 -7.93
CA PHE A 19 -12.87 3.93 -8.84
C PHE A 19 -14.10 3.55 -9.67
N ALA A 20 -15.30 3.95 -9.22
CA ALA A 20 -16.54 3.64 -9.93
C ALA A 20 -16.89 4.70 -10.98
N CYS A 21 -16.77 5.99 -10.64
CA CYS A 21 -17.23 7.09 -11.51
C CYS A 21 -16.14 8.09 -11.92
N GLY A 22 -14.89 7.89 -11.50
CA GLY A 22 -13.76 8.77 -11.83
C GLY A 22 -13.79 10.15 -11.16
N ALA A 23 -14.79 10.45 -10.32
CA ALA A 23 -14.89 11.73 -9.63
C ALA A 23 -13.67 11.98 -8.73
N LYS A 24 -13.13 13.21 -8.79
CA LYS A 24 -11.92 13.61 -8.08
C LYS A 24 -12.28 14.46 -6.86
N ARG A 25 -11.57 14.27 -5.76
CA ARG A 25 -11.73 15.11 -4.55
C ARG A 25 -10.39 15.25 -3.84
N LEU A 26 -10.08 16.46 -3.40
CA LEU A 26 -8.98 16.69 -2.46
C LEU A 26 -9.52 16.51 -1.04
N VAL A 27 -8.84 15.69 -0.24
CA VAL A 27 -9.24 15.40 1.13
C VAL A 27 -8.09 15.73 2.06
N SER A 28 -8.34 16.63 3.02
CA SER A 28 -7.42 16.93 4.12
C SER A 28 -7.49 15.81 5.16
N LEU A 29 -6.33 15.35 5.61
CA LEU A 29 -6.19 14.23 6.53
C LEU A 29 -5.48 14.72 7.78
N ALA A 30 -5.98 14.33 8.95
CA ALA A 30 -5.27 14.54 10.20
C ALA A 30 -3.91 13.79 10.18
N PRO A 31 -2.89 14.31 10.86
CA PRO A 31 -1.63 13.61 11.05
C PRO A 31 -1.85 12.27 11.79
N GLY A 32 -0.98 11.29 11.55
CA GLY A 32 -1.03 9.99 12.23
C GLY A 32 -2.06 8.96 11.72
N LEU A 33 -3.09 9.35 10.95
CA LEU A 33 -4.08 8.40 10.41
C LEU A 33 -3.45 7.43 9.40
N ARG A 34 -3.49 6.11 9.64
CA ARG A 34 -2.99 5.11 8.66
C ARG A 34 -4.02 4.69 7.62
N ARG A 35 -5.30 4.78 7.97
CA ARG A 35 -6.44 4.37 7.14
C ARG A 35 -7.47 5.49 7.13
N TYR A 36 -8.17 5.64 6.02
CA TYR A 36 -9.27 6.59 5.88
C TYR A 36 -10.31 6.05 4.90
N THR A 37 -11.60 6.19 5.21
CA THR A 37 -12.67 5.76 4.31
C THR A 37 -13.27 6.99 3.63
N VAL A 38 -13.29 6.99 2.30
CA VAL A 38 -13.90 8.07 1.51
C VAL A 38 -15.21 7.57 0.94
N ARG A 39 -16.28 8.34 1.15
CA ARG A 39 -17.51 8.22 0.38
C ARG A 39 -17.47 9.18 -0.82
N CYS A 40 -17.68 8.65 -2.02
CA CYS A 40 -17.73 9.46 -3.23
C CYS A 40 -18.93 10.44 -3.18
N HIS A 41 -18.70 11.71 -3.49
CA HIS A 41 -19.77 12.72 -3.53
C HIS A 41 -20.73 12.55 -4.72
N LYS A 42 -20.29 11.86 -5.79
CA LYS A 42 -21.07 11.67 -7.03
C LYS A 42 -21.88 10.36 -7.02
N CYS A 43 -21.23 9.23 -6.75
CA CYS A 43 -21.88 7.91 -6.81
C CYS A 43 -22.08 7.23 -5.45
N SER A 44 -21.77 7.90 -4.34
CA SER A 44 -21.85 7.35 -2.97
C SER A 44 -20.99 6.10 -2.69
N GLU A 45 -20.21 5.61 -3.64
CA GLU A 45 -19.33 4.44 -3.44
C GLU A 45 -18.34 4.69 -2.30
N MET A 46 -18.18 3.70 -1.42
CA MET A 46 -17.25 3.75 -0.30
C MET A 46 -15.93 3.06 -0.63
N THR A 47 -14.82 3.78 -0.49
CA THR A 47 -13.48 3.27 -0.72
C THR A 47 -12.67 3.35 0.56
N ARG A 48 -12.00 2.25 0.93
CA ARG A 48 -11.03 2.24 2.04
C ARG A 48 -9.66 2.61 1.50
N CYS A 49 -9.07 3.69 2.01
CA CYS A 49 -7.77 4.19 1.61
C CYS A 49 -6.72 3.85 2.67
N LEU A 50 -5.64 3.19 2.25
CA LEU A 50 -4.39 3.07 3.01
C LEU A 50 -3.53 4.30 2.70
N LEU A 51 -3.22 5.09 3.73
CA LEU A 51 -2.57 6.38 3.57
C LEU A 51 -1.05 6.23 3.54
N ASN A 52 -0.47 6.39 2.36
CA ASN A 52 0.97 6.39 2.18
C ASN A 52 1.51 7.82 2.26
N ARG A 53 2.12 8.18 3.40
CA ARG A 53 2.77 9.47 3.64
C ARG A 53 4.28 9.47 3.33
N ARG A 54 4.81 8.41 2.71
CA ARG A 54 6.25 8.32 2.46
C ARG A 54 6.68 9.33 1.40
N VAL A 55 7.75 10.06 1.71
CA VAL A 55 8.38 11.01 0.79
C VAL A 55 9.16 10.25 -0.28
N ASN A 56 9.89 9.21 0.14
CA ASN A 56 10.70 8.35 -0.73
C ASN A 56 10.05 6.96 -0.90
N GLU A 57 10.07 6.43 -2.12
CA GLU A 57 9.76 5.02 -2.38
C GLU A 57 10.85 4.14 -1.77
N ARG A 58 10.49 2.92 -1.35
CA ARG A 58 11.53 1.97 -0.93
C ARG A 58 12.08 1.28 -2.15
N GLU A 59 13.40 1.15 -2.21
CA GLU A 59 14.02 0.12 -3.01
C GLU A 59 13.56 -1.24 -2.48
N GLN A 60 13.04 -2.05 -3.40
CA GLN A 60 12.61 -3.41 -3.09
C GLN A 60 13.85 -4.28 -2.93
N GLN A 61 14.09 -4.77 -1.71
CA GLN A 61 15.21 -5.68 -1.46
C GLN A 61 14.75 -7.12 -1.71
N ARG A 62 15.54 -7.85 -2.52
CA ARG A 62 15.34 -9.28 -2.81
C ARG A 62 16.61 -10.05 -2.51
N GLY A 63 16.49 -11.24 -1.94
CA GLY A 63 17.59 -12.17 -1.71
C GLY A 63 17.29 -13.53 -2.33
N ARG A 64 18.31 -14.21 -2.87
CA ARG A 64 18.20 -15.61 -3.31
C ARG A 64 18.86 -16.50 -2.28
N VAL A 65 18.17 -17.57 -1.88
CA VAL A 65 18.68 -18.54 -0.92
C VAL A 65 18.49 -19.94 -1.47
N ILE A 66 19.46 -20.82 -1.22
CA ILE A 66 19.35 -22.24 -1.54
C ILE A 66 19.04 -22.97 -0.24
N LEU A 67 17.87 -23.61 -0.16
CA LEU A 67 17.52 -24.49 0.94
C LEU A 67 17.98 -25.91 0.62
N ILE A 68 18.65 -26.55 1.56
CA ILE A 68 19.02 -27.96 1.48
C ILE A 68 18.04 -28.73 2.37
N LEU A 69 17.22 -29.58 1.76
CA LEU A 69 16.27 -30.44 2.47
C LEU A 69 17.00 -31.61 3.15
N SER A 70 16.36 -32.24 4.12
CA SER A 70 16.92 -33.39 4.86
C SER A 70 17.24 -34.61 3.98
N ASP A 71 16.68 -34.67 2.77
CA ASP A 71 16.95 -35.69 1.76
C ASP A 71 18.01 -35.29 0.73
N GLY A 72 18.69 -34.15 0.95
CA GLY A 72 19.77 -33.65 0.09
C GLY A 72 19.31 -32.88 -1.15
N ARG A 73 17.99 -32.72 -1.37
CA ARG A 73 17.48 -31.90 -2.48
C ARG A 73 17.72 -30.42 -2.21
N GLN A 74 18.10 -29.69 -3.25
CA GLN A 74 18.26 -28.23 -3.22
C GLN A 74 17.01 -27.55 -3.76
N LEU A 75 16.55 -26.51 -3.05
CA LEU A 75 15.42 -25.68 -3.45
C LEU A 75 15.89 -24.22 -3.55
N ASP A 76 15.79 -23.64 -4.74
CA ASP A 76 15.98 -22.21 -4.94
C ASP A 76 14.75 -21.44 -4.42
N VAL A 77 14.99 -20.49 -3.51
CA VAL A 77 13.95 -19.64 -2.92
C VAL A 77 14.33 -18.18 -3.08
N GLU A 78 13.37 -17.37 -3.55
CA GLU A 78 13.46 -15.93 -3.55
C GLU A 78 12.79 -15.37 -2.29
N LEU A 79 13.53 -14.57 -1.53
CA LEU A 79 13.03 -13.83 -0.38
C LEU A 79 12.75 -12.39 -0.78
N PHE A 80 11.58 -11.91 -0.39
CA PHE A 80 11.14 -10.53 -0.58
C PHE A 80 10.93 -9.88 0.78
N ASP A 81 11.60 -8.74 1.01
CA ASP A 81 11.33 -7.91 2.18
C ASP A 81 9.96 -7.25 2.02
N ILE A 82 9.00 -7.68 2.84
CA ILE A 82 7.64 -7.12 2.93
C ILE A 82 7.47 -6.16 4.11
N SER A 83 8.53 -5.93 4.89
CA SER A 83 8.50 -5.16 6.11
C SER A 83 8.25 -3.68 5.84
N LEU A 84 7.52 -3.04 6.74
CA LEU A 84 7.34 -1.59 6.76
C LEU A 84 8.56 -0.90 7.40
N GLY A 85 9.77 -1.47 7.32
CA GLY A 85 11.04 -0.91 7.84
C GLY A 85 12.21 -0.93 6.84
N GLY A 86 12.39 -2.04 6.12
CA GLY A 86 13.62 -2.29 5.37
C GLY A 86 14.77 -2.64 6.31
N VAL A 87 14.73 -3.86 6.88
CA VAL A 87 15.91 -4.68 7.25
C VAL A 87 15.46 -6.16 7.32
N GLY A 88 14.77 -6.69 6.29
CA GLY A 88 14.37 -8.12 6.26
C GLY A 88 12.94 -8.37 5.80
#